data_AF-R7PPB9-F1
#
_entry.id   AF-R7PPB9-F1
#
_cell.length_a   1.000
_cell.length_b   1.000
_cell.length_c   1.000
_cell.angle_alpha   90.00
_cell.angle_beta   90.00
_cell.angle_gamma   90.00
#
_symmetry.space_group_name_H-M   'P 1'
#
loop_
_entity.id
_entity.type
_entity.pdbx_description
1 polymer ?
#
loop_
_entity_poly.entity_id
_entity_poly.type
_entity_poly.pdbx_seq_one_letter_code
_entity_poly.pdbx_strand_id
1 'polypeptide(L)'
;MHKEELAKYIAEGIIVTGVEGTYNDVSCSSAGDYPSLGISQWEGERADTLLLQLDDGGYYRNRSYSDLKSTGDIVNLKNLLATEQGRKIQEEQLQKDACNYVDMILLIPLKNTASIVYAGLWCPTSTWVVQAFLTNRNKSYDLNDVEVLSDVFKRFYARAAGVSAYTLEYALRADEQLRYVKSKKELYR
;
A
#
# COMPACT_ATOMS: atom_id res chain seq x y z
N MET A 1 -9.42 18.02 6.88
CA MET A 1 -9.38 17.11 5.71
C MET A 1 -10.30 15.93 5.99
N HIS A 2 -11.14 15.55 5.03
CA HIS A 2 -12.04 14.41 5.16
C HIS A 2 -11.31 13.08 4.90
N LYS A 3 -11.92 11.96 5.30
CA LYS A 3 -11.32 10.62 5.19
C LYS A 3 -10.96 10.28 3.76
N GLU A 4 -11.85 10.57 2.83
CA GLU A 4 -11.74 10.25 1.40
C GLU A 4 -10.57 11.02 0.76
N GLU A 5 -10.33 12.25 1.21
CA GLU A 5 -9.20 13.08 0.78
C GLU A 5 -7.87 12.53 1.31
N LEU A 6 -7.82 12.15 2.59
CA LEU A 6 -6.66 11.48 3.18
C LEU A 6 -6.34 10.17 2.45
N ALA A 7 -7.38 9.35 2.20
CA ALA A 7 -7.26 8.08 1.49
C ALA A 7 -6.74 8.27 0.07
N LYS A 8 -7.18 9.34 -0.63
CA LYS A 8 -6.66 9.71 -1.95
C LYS A 8 -5.16 9.99 -1.91
N TYR A 9 -4.70 10.81 -0.96
CA TYR A 9 -3.27 11.11 -0.83
C TYR A 9 -2.43 9.89 -0.44
N ILE A 10 -2.99 8.98 0.36
CA ILE A 10 -2.34 7.72 0.71
C ILE A 10 -2.22 6.82 -0.53
N ALA A 11 -3.32 6.62 -1.27
CA ALA A 11 -3.31 5.81 -2.49
C ALA A 11 -2.34 6.36 -3.54
N GLU A 12 -2.38 7.68 -3.80
CA GLU A 12 -1.42 8.36 -4.68
C GLU A 12 0.02 8.13 -4.24
N GLY A 13 0.30 8.21 -2.93
CA GLY A 13 1.65 8.02 -2.41
C GLY A 13 2.13 6.57 -2.54
N ILE A 14 1.27 5.58 -2.31
CA ILE A 14 1.58 4.16 -2.50
C ILE A 14 1.96 3.91 -3.97
N ILE A 15 1.19 4.46 -4.91
CA ILE A 15 1.45 4.35 -6.35
C ILE A 15 2.77 5.03 -6.72
N VAL A 16 2.97 6.29 -6.33
CA VAL A 16 4.14 7.09 -6.71
C VAL A 16 5.43 6.51 -6.14
N THR A 17 5.39 5.98 -4.91
CA THR A 17 6.56 5.37 -4.27
C THR A 17 6.79 3.91 -4.69
N GLY A 18 5.88 3.32 -5.48
CA GLY A 18 6.02 1.96 -6.01
C GLY A 18 6.16 0.89 -4.92
N VAL A 19 5.61 1.15 -3.74
CA VAL A 19 6.02 0.45 -2.52
C VAL A 19 5.57 -1.00 -2.44
N GLU A 20 4.45 -1.32 -3.08
CA GLU A 20 3.94 -2.69 -3.19
C GLU A 20 4.11 -3.23 -4.62
N GLY A 21 3.91 -2.39 -5.65
CA GLY A 21 4.09 -2.80 -7.04
C GLY A 21 3.68 -1.73 -8.04
N THR A 22 3.63 -2.14 -9.30
CA THR A 22 3.27 -1.35 -10.47
C THR A 22 1.97 -1.87 -11.10
N TYR A 23 1.35 -1.08 -11.99
CA TYR A 23 0.04 -1.40 -12.56
C TYR A 23 -0.04 -2.70 -13.35
N ASN A 24 1.09 -3.24 -13.82
CA ASN A 24 1.14 -4.47 -14.59
C ASN A 24 1.85 -5.59 -13.83
N ASP A 25 2.00 -5.48 -12.52
CA ASP A 25 2.62 -6.55 -11.74
C ASP A 25 1.67 -7.73 -11.58
N VAL A 26 2.23 -8.90 -11.86
CA VAL A 26 1.63 -10.21 -11.62
C VAL A 26 2.78 -11.08 -11.11
N SER A 27 2.71 -11.46 -9.85
CA SER A 27 3.73 -12.26 -9.16
C SER A 27 3.06 -13.45 -8.46
N CYS A 28 3.87 -14.43 -8.03
CA CYS A 28 3.36 -15.51 -7.19
C CYS A 28 3.42 -15.05 -5.74
N SER A 29 2.33 -15.23 -5.00
CA SER A 29 2.33 -14.92 -3.57
C SER A 29 3.35 -15.74 -2.81
N SER A 30 3.92 -15.15 -1.76
CA SER A 30 4.75 -15.87 -0.80
C SER A 30 3.97 -16.85 0.08
N ALA A 31 2.64 -16.74 0.14
CA ALA A 31 1.79 -17.56 1.00
C ALA A 31 1.05 -18.70 0.26
N GLY A 32 1.22 -18.83 -1.06
CA GLY A 32 0.72 -19.98 -1.81
C GLY A 32 0.73 -19.81 -3.32
N ASP A 33 0.18 -20.80 -4.02
CA ASP A 33 0.09 -20.82 -5.50
C ASP A 33 -1.10 -19.99 -5.99
N TYR A 34 -1.05 -18.69 -5.77
CA TYR A 34 -2.04 -17.75 -6.27
C TYR A 34 -1.37 -16.44 -6.70
N PRO A 35 -1.96 -15.71 -7.65
CA PRO A 35 -1.36 -14.50 -8.16
C PRO A 35 -1.54 -13.32 -7.20
N SER A 36 -0.49 -12.50 -7.09
CA SER A 36 -0.52 -11.19 -6.45
C SER A 36 -0.49 -10.11 -7.53
N LEU A 37 -1.46 -9.19 -7.50
CA LEU A 37 -1.80 -8.33 -8.63
C LEU A 37 -1.58 -6.84 -8.36
N GLY A 38 -0.98 -6.14 -9.32
CA GLY A 38 -1.05 -4.69 -9.47
C GLY A 38 -0.34 -3.87 -8.40
N ILE A 39 -0.72 -2.59 -8.33
CA ILE A 39 -0.09 -1.54 -7.50
C ILE A 39 -0.13 -1.79 -5.98
N SER A 40 -0.93 -2.75 -5.51
CA SER A 40 -1.05 -3.11 -4.10
C SER A 40 -0.81 -4.60 -3.84
N GLN A 41 -0.37 -5.36 -4.85
CA GLN A 41 -0.19 -6.82 -4.76
C GLN A 41 -1.43 -7.50 -4.16
N TRP A 42 -2.62 -7.18 -4.67
CA TRP A 42 -3.86 -7.79 -4.18
C TRP A 42 -3.82 -9.30 -4.39
N GLU A 43 -4.27 -10.04 -3.39
CA GLU A 43 -4.28 -11.49 -3.32
C GLU A 43 -5.68 -12.01 -2.96
N GLY A 44 -5.95 -13.27 -3.31
CA GLY A 44 -7.20 -13.96 -2.95
C GLY A 44 -8.46 -13.18 -3.36
N GLU A 45 -9.42 -13.04 -2.44
CA GLU A 45 -10.68 -12.36 -2.72
C GLU A 45 -10.51 -10.89 -3.17
N ARG A 46 -9.45 -10.21 -2.71
CA ARG A 46 -9.16 -8.83 -3.15
C ARG A 46 -8.68 -8.79 -4.60
N ALA A 47 -7.87 -9.77 -5.01
CA ALA A 47 -7.48 -9.95 -6.40
C ALA A 47 -8.69 -10.28 -7.28
N ASP A 48 -9.52 -11.22 -6.84
CA ASP A 48 -10.72 -11.61 -7.58
C ASP A 48 -11.73 -10.46 -7.73
N THR A 49 -11.88 -9.63 -6.69
CA THR A 49 -12.73 -8.43 -6.74
C THR A 49 -12.20 -7.42 -7.75
N LEU A 50 -10.89 -7.24 -7.85
CA LEU A 50 -10.26 -6.41 -8.88
C LEU A 50 -10.56 -6.97 -10.27
N LEU A 51 -10.34 -8.27 -10.48
CA LEU A 51 -10.54 -8.95 -11.76
C LEU A 51 -11.99 -8.90 -12.24
N LEU A 52 -12.96 -9.03 -11.34
CA LEU A 52 -14.39 -8.98 -11.69
C LEU A 52 -14.87 -7.60 -12.17
N GLN A 53 -14.11 -6.53 -11.90
CA GLN A 53 -14.43 -5.18 -12.37
C GLN A 53 -13.84 -4.90 -13.76
N LEU A 54 -12.90 -5.73 -14.23
CA LEU A 54 -12.24 -5.59 -15.52
C LEU A 54 -13.03 -6.30 -16.62
N ASP A 55 -13.07 -5.68 -17.80
CA ASP A 55 -13.52 -6.36 -19.00
C ASP A 55 -12.61 -7.58 -19.24
N ASP A 56 -13.20 -8.75 -19.50
CA ASP A 56 -12.51 -10.04 -19.62
C ASP A 56 -11.75 -10.54 -18.36
N GLY A 57 -11.74 -9.78 -17.26
CA GLY A 57 -11.01 -10.15 -16.04
C GLY A 57 -11.55 -11.41 -15.35
N GLY A 58 -12.84 -11.71 -15.54
CA GLY A 58 -13.49 -12.92 -15.03
C GLY A 58 -12.82 -14.23 -15.49
N TYR A 59 -12.14 -14.22 -16.64
CA TYR A 59 -11.36 -15.37 -17.13
C TYR A 59 -10.19 -15.76 -16.21
N TYR A 60 -9.62 -14.79 -15.49
CA TYR A 60 -8.43 -15.00 -14.64
C TYR A 60 -8.78 -15.30 -13.18
N ARG A 61 -10.03 -15.11 -12.79
CA ARG A 61 -10.51 -15.28 -11.40
C ARG A 61 -10.32 -16.72 -10.91
N ASN A 62 -9.92 -16.89 -9.64
CA ASN A 62 -9.67 -18.19 -9.00
C ASN A 62 -8.64 -19.09 -9.69
N ARG A 63 -7.86 -18.59 -10.66
CA ARG A 63 -6.79 -19.36 -11.30
C ARG A 63 -5.52 -19.27 -10.45
N SER A 64 -4.81 -20.38 -10.32
CA SER A 64 -3.53 -20.40 -9.63
C SER A 64 -2.46 -19.68 -10.45
N TYR A 65 -1.39 -19.24 -9.79
CA TYR A 65 -0.28 -18.62 -10.50
C TYR A 65 0.42 -19.62 -11.45
N SER A 66 0.57 -20.87 -11.01
CA SER A 66 1.16 -21.95 -11.80
C SER A 66 0.36 -22.24 -13.08
N ASP A 67 -0.97 -22.22 -13.01
CA ASP A 67 -1.86 -22.42 -14.15
C ASP A 67 -1.71 -21.27 -15.16
N LEU A 68 -1.81 -20.01 -14.71
CA LEU A 68 -1.59 -18.82 -15.53
C LEU A 68 -0.21 -18.83 -16.20
N LYS A 69 0.81 -19.31 -15.50
CA LYS A 69 2.16 -19.45 -16.04
C LYS A 69 2.22 -20.54 -17.11
N SER A 70 1.57 -21.68 -16.88
CA SER A 70 1.59 -22.83 -17.79
C SER A 70 0.83 -22.57 -19.10
N THR A 71 -0.23 -21.76 -19.05
CA THR A 71 -1.01 -21.36 -20.23
C THR A 71 -0.45 -20.13 -20.95
N GLY A 72 0.58 -19.47 -20.39
CA GLY A 72 1.14 -18.24 -20.94
C GLY A 72 0.31 -16.97 -20.67
N ASP A 73 -0.73 -17.08 -19.86
CA ASP A 73 -1.71 -16.02 -19.60
C ASP A 73 -1.20 -14.89 -18.70
N ILE A 74 -0.04 -15.06 -18.04
CA ILE A 74 0.58 -13.98 -17.26
C ILE A 74 0.75 -12.73 -18.12
N VAL A 75 1.23 -12.86 -19.37
CA VAL A 75 1.45 -11.69 -20.24
C VAL A 75 0.14 -10.98 -20.56
N ASN A 76 -0.92 -11.74 -20.86
CA ASN A 76 -2.23 -11.18 -21.16
C ASN A 76 -2.84 -10.49 -19.94
N LEU A 77 -2.72 -11.09 -18.76
CA LEU A 77 -3.17 -10.50 -17.51
C LEU A 77 -2.42 -9.20 -17.19
N LYS A 78 -1.09 -9.17 -17.35
CA LYS A 78 -0.29 -7.95 -17.20
C LYS A 78 -0.77 -6.83 -18.12
N ASN A 79 -1.06 -7.15 -19.38
CA ASN A 79 -1.58 -6.19 -20.36
C ASN A 79 -2.98 -5.69 -19.97
N LEU A 80 -3.85 -6.59 -19.50
CA LEU A 80 -5.19 -6.23 -19.04
C LEU A 80 -5.15 -5.24 -17.87
N LEU A 81 -4.31 -5.51 -16.86
CA LEU A 81 -4.13 -4.63 -15.71
C LEU A 81 -3.56 -3.25 -16.10
N ALA A 82 -2.72 -3.20 -17.14
CA ALA A 82 -2.07 -1.97 -17.62
C ALA A 82 -2.99 -1.06 -18.46
N THR A 83 -4.17 -1.52 -18.86
CA THR A 83 -5.14 -0.71 -19.62
C THR A 83 -5.58 0.53 -18.83
N GLU A 84 -6.15 1.53 -19.50
CA GLU A 84 -6.70 2.71 -18.81
C GLU A 84 -7.79 2.32 -17.80
N GLN A 85 -8.70 1.42 -18.19
CA GLN A 85 -9.71 0.84 -17.30
C GLN A 85 -9.04 0.11 -16.12
N GLY A 86 -8.02 -0.71 -16.41
CA GLY A 86 -7.22 -1.43 -15.43
C GLY A 86 -6.60 -0.53 -14.37
N ARG A 87 -5.94 0.54 -14.81
CA ARG A 87 -5.31 1.52 -13.90
C ARG A 87 -6.34 2.23 -13.03
N LYS A 88 -7.45 2.66 -13.62
CA LYS A 88 -8.52 3.36 -12.90
C LYS A 88 -9.15 2.47 -11.81
N ILE A 89 -9.45 1.21 -12.12
CA ILE A 89 -10.03 0.27 -11.16
C ILE A 89 -9.05 -0.01 -10.02
N GLN A 90 -7.77 -0.19 -10.33
CA GLN A 90 -6.72 -0.36 -9.33
C GLN A 90 -6.65 0.86 -8.39
N GLU A 91 -6.65 2.09 -8.93
CA GLU A 91 -6.66 3.33 -8.14
C GLU A 91 -7.89 3.43 -7.23
N GLU A 92 -9.09 3.16 -7.77
CA GLU A 92 -10.34 3.21 -7.01
C GLU A 92 -10.36 2.17 -5.89
N GLN A 93 -9.88 0.94 -6.14
CA GLN A 93 -9.79 -0.10 -5.14
C GLN A 93 -8.76 0.25 -4.06
N LEU A 94 -7.59 0.78 -4.44
CA LEU A 94 -6.58 1.22 -3.49
C LEU A 94 -7.07 2.39 -2.63
N GLN A 95 -7.83 3.32 -3.20
CA GLN A 95 -8.44 4.40 -2.42
C GLN A 95 -9.45 3.86 -1.40
N LYS A 96 -10.27 2.86 -1.77
CA LYS A 96 -11.18 2.18 -0.82
C LYS A 96 -10.40 1.49 0.30
N ASP A 97 -9.32 0.78 -0.02
CA ASP A 97 -8.44 0.18 0.96
C ASP A 97 -7.81 1.25 1.88
N ALA A 98 -7.39 2.38 1.31
CA ALA A 98 -6.82 3.49 2.06
C ALA A 98 -7.80 4.17 3.03
N CYS A 99 -9.11 4.15 2.75
CA CYS A 99 -10.11 4.58 3.75
C CYS A 99 -10.04 3.72 5.01
N ASN A 100 -9.86 2.41 4.88
CA ASN A 100 -9.68 1.51 6.03
C ASN A 100 -8.36 1.80 6.76
N TYR A 101 -7.30 2.16 6.03
CA TYR A 101 -6.03 2.58 6.64
C TYR A 101 -6.21 3.83 7.49
N VAL A 102 -6.94 4.83 6.98
CA VAL A 102 -7.25 6.06 7.72
C VAL A 102 -8.04 5.75 8.98
N ASP A 103 -9.09 4.94 8.89
CA ASP A 103 -9.91 4.57 10.06
C ASP A 103 -9.04 3.92 11.16
N MET A 104 -8.11 3.04 10.77
CA MET A 104 -7.20 2.36 11.71
C MET A 104 -6.13 3.28 12.29
N ILE A 105 -5.57 4.19 11.49
CA ILE A 105 -4.55 5.15 11.92
C ILE A 105 -5.13 6.17 12.89
N LEU A 106 -6.36 6.62 12.69
CA LEU A 106 -7.02 7.61 13.56
C LEU A 106 -7.41 7.07 14.94
N LEU A 107 -7.20 5.77 15.20
CA LEU A 107 -7.22 5.21 16.55
C LEU A 107 -6.00 5.64 17.39
N ILE A 108 -4.94 6.15 16.74
CA ILE A 108 -3.78 6.79 17.37
C ILE A 108 -4.05 8.31 17.39
N PRO A 109 -3.62 9.07 18.41
CA PRO A 109 -3.86 10.51 18.52
C PRO A 109 -3.02 11.36 17.53
N LEU A 110 -3.00 10.99 16.24
CA LEU A 110 -2.48 11.79 15.15
C LEU A 110 -3.52 12.85 14.75
N LYS A 111 -3.04 14.07 14.59
CA LYS A 111 -3.80 15.27 14.21
C LYS A 111 -3.18 15.95 12.99
N ASN A 112 -1.87 15.83 12.82
CA ASN A 112 -1.16 16.39 11.68
C ASN A 112 -1.48 15.58 10.41
N THR A 113 -2.04 16.25 9.39
CA THR A 113 -2.42 15.62 8.10
C THR A 113 -1.24 14.94 7.41
N ALA A 114 -0.05 15.56 7.41
CA ALA A 114 1.15 14.98 6.81
C ALA A 114 1.56 13.69 7.55
N SER A 115 1.51 13.67 8.89
CA SER A 115 1.77 12.46 9.68
C SER A 115 0.74 11.35 9.44
N ILE A 116 -0.55 11.71 9.31
CA ILE A 116 -1.62 10.74 9.03
C ILE A 116 -1.39 10.09 7.65
N VAL A 117 -1.14 10.91 6.61
CA VAL A 117 -0.84 10.39 5.26
C VAL A 117 0.42 9.55 5.30
N TYR A 118 1.50 10.03 5.91
CA TYR A 118 2.76 9.28 6.01
C TYR A 118 2.55 7.90 6.66
N ALA A 119 1.84 7.82 7.79
CA ALA A 119 1.51 6.56 8.43
C ALA A 119 0.71 5.63 7.51
N GLY A 120 -0.23 6.19 6.72
CA GLY A 120 -1.03 5.45 5.75
C GLY A 120 -0.22 4.76 4.66
N LEU A 121 0.90 5.34 4.24
CA LEU A 121 1.78 4.75 3.23
C LEU A 121 2.48 3.46 3.71
N TRP A 122 2.44 3.16 5.00
CA TRP A 122 2.98 1.91 5.57
C TRP A 122 1.93 0.80 5.69
N CYS A 123 0.65 1.14 5.62
CA CYS A 123 -0.45 0.21 5.88
C CYS A 123 -0.63 -0.94 4.88
N PRO A 124 -0.27 -0.84 3.58
CA PRO A 124 -0.43 -1.96 2.65
C PRO A 124 0.30 -3.24 3.08
N THR A 125 1.49 -3.09 3.68
CA THR A 125 2.30 -4.22 4.13
C THR A 125 1.67 -4.95 5.32
N SER A 126 1.13 -4.20 6.29
CA SER A 126 0.24 -4.72 7.34
C SER A 126 -0.31 -3.59 8.21
N THR A 127 -1.61 -3.29 8.05
CA THR A 127 -2.27 -2.20 8.78
C THR A 127 -2.24 -2.42 10.30
N TRP A 128 -2.43 -3.66 10.76
CA TRP A 128 -2.39 -4.01 12.18
C TRP A 128 -1.01 -3.84 12.79
N VAL A 129 0.06 -4.23 12.08
CA VAL A 129 1.44 -4.06 12.57
C VAL A 129 1.80 -2.58 12.66
N VAL A 130 1.41 -1.77 11.66
CA VAL A 130 1.59 -0.31 11.69
C VAL A 130 0.87 0.30 12.90
N GLN A 131 -0.40 -0.05 13.11
CA GLN A 131 -1.18 0.48 14.22
C GLN A 131 -0.54 0.15 15.57
N ALA A 132 -0.17 -1.11 15.79
CA ALA A 132 0.49 -1.54 17.02
C ALA A 132 1.86 -0.85 17.21
N PHE A 133 2.63 -0.73 16.12
CA PHE A 133 3.92 -0.07 16.11
C PHE A 133 3.85 1.39 16.59
N LEU A 134 2.89 2.15 16.06
CA LEU A 134 2.67 3.56 16.40
C LEU A 134 2.06 3.72 17.79
N THR A 135 1.10 2.87 18.17
CA THR A 135 0.49 2.88 19.50
C THR A 135 1.54 2.72 20.60
N ASN A 136 2.50 1.82 20.41
CA ASN A 136 3.59 1.58 21.36
C ASN A 136 4.61 2.73 21.45
N ARG A 137 4.54 3.73 20.58
CA ARG A 137 5.52 4.82 20.46
C ARG A 137 4.92 6.21 20.67
N ASN A 138 3.61 6.34 20.67
CA ASN A 138 2.92 7.63 20.80
C ASN A 138 3.16 8.35 22.15
N LYS A 139 3.67 7.65 23.17
CA LYS A 139 4.06 8.23 24.46
C LYS A 139 5.51 8.71 24.50
N SER A 140 6.36 8.19 23.62
CA SER A 140 7.81 8.41 23.65
C SER A 140 8.30 9.31 22.52
N TYR A 141 7.50 9.49 21.47
CA TYR A 141 7.86 10.28 20.29
C TYR A 141 6.69 11.18 19.90
N ASP A 142 6.98 12.39 19.43
CA ASP A 142 5.98 13.25 18.83
C ASP A 142 5.65 12.78 17.41
N LEU A 143 4.68 11.89 17.30
CA LEU A 143 4.27 11.33 16.01
C LEU A 143 3.52 12.36 15.12
N ASN A 144 3.19 13.55 15.64
CA ASN A 144 2.58 14.63 14.86
C ASN A 144 3.63 15.50 14.14
N ASP A 145 4.90 15.30 14.43
CA ASP A 145 6.00 15.75 13.57
C ASP A 145 6.32 14.63 12.56
N VAL A 146 6.09 14.90 11.28
CA VAL A 146 6.28 13.92 10.21
C VAL A 146 7.74 13.51 10.03
N GLU A 147 8.70 14.38 10.39
CA GLU A 147 10.12 14.03 10.34
C GLU A 147 10.49 13.08 11.48
N VAL A 148 9.97 13.33 12.69
CA VAL A 148 10.10 12.42 13.83
C VAL A 148 9.43 11.08 13.53
N LEU A 149 8.23 11.10 12.96
CA LEU A 149 7.52 9.89 12.55
C LEU A 149 8.33 9.07 11.53
N SER A 150 8.92 9.74 10.53
CA SER A 150 9.76 9.09 9.53
C SER A 150 11.00 8.46 10.15
N ASP A 151 11.70 9.17 11.04
CA ASP A 151 12.87 8.65 11.75
C ASP A 151 12.51 7.43 12.63
N VAL A 152 11.34 7.45 13.28
CA VAL A 152 10.82 6.32 14.05
C VAL A 152 10.62 5.09 13.17
N PHE A 153 9.97 5.22 12.01
CA PHE A 153 9.82 4.11 11.07
C PHE A 153 11.18 3.60 10.57
N LYS A 154 12.04 4.51 10.13
CA LYS A 154 13.38 4.24 9.62
C LYS A 154 14.22 3.42 10.58
N ARG A 155 14.19 3.74 11.88
CA ARG A 155 15.03 3.08 12.89
C ARG A 155 14.43 1.79 13.45
N PHE A 156 13.11 1.72 13.57
CA PHE A 156 12.50 0.71 14.43
C PHE A 156 11.52 -0.23 13.73
N TYR A 157 11.01 0.13 12.55
CA TYR A 157 9.90 -0.62 11.96
C TYR A 157 10.31 -2.02 11.50
N ALA A 158 11.42 -2.16 10.78
CA ALA A 158 11.89 -3.46 10.29
C ALA A 158 12.07 -4.49 11.41
N ARG A 159 12.65 -4.07 12.55
CA ARG A 159 12.79 -4.91 13.74
C ARG A 159 11.44 -5.25 14.37
N ALA A 160 10.55 -4.26 14.49
CA ALA A 160 9.24 -4.45 15.11
C ALA A 160 8.33 -5.37 14.28
N ALA A 161 8.48 -5.34 12.95
CA ALA A 161 7.77 -6.21 12.02
C ALA A 161 8.44 -7.59 11.83
N GLY A 162 9.54 -7.89 12.53
CA GLY A 162 10.22 -9.18 12.45
C GLY A 162 11.03 -9.40 11.15
N VAL A 163 11.30 -8.34 10.41
CA VAL A 163 11.89 -8.36 9.05
C VAL A 163 13.23 -7.61 9.02
N SER A 164 14.04 -7.72 10.07
CA SER A 164 15.31 -7.00 10.22
C SER A 164 16.30 -7.20 9.06
N ALA A 165 16.17 -8.28 8.28
CA ALA A 165 16.94 -8.48 7.05
C ALA A 165 16.72 -7.36 6.01
N TYR A 166 15.55 -6.71 6.02
CA TYR A 166 15.16 -5.64 5.09
C TYR A 166 15.31 -4.23 5.69
N THR A 167 16.19 -4.06 6.70
CA THR A 167 16.33 -2.79 7.42
C THR A 167 16.75 -1.64 6.49
N LEU A 168 17.63 -1.89 5.53
CA LEU A 168 18.12 -0.86 4.62
C LEU A 168 17.02 -0.41 3.65
N GLU A 169 16.29 -1.35 3.08
CA GLU A 169 15.18 -1.14 2.16
C GLU A 169 14.06 -0.35 2.85
N TYR A 170 13.75 -0.69 4.10
CA TYR A 170 12.74 0.01 4.89
C TYR A 170 13.20 1.42 5.27
N ALA A 171 14.50 1.62 5.50
CA ALA A 171 15.05 2.95 5.73
C ALA A 171 14.95 3.84 4.47
N LEU A 172 15.20 3.28 3.29
CA LEU A 172 15.04 3.99 2.02
C LEU A 172 13.57 4.30 1.72
N ARG A 173 12.66 3.35 1.97
CA ARG A 173 11.20 3.55 1.89
C ARG A 173 10.75 4.71 2.78
N ALA A 174 11.26 4.80 4.01
CA ALA A 174 10.93 5.88 4.92
C ALA A 174 11.31 7.26 4.35
N ASP A 175 12.51 7.37 3.76
CA ASP A 175 12.99 8.60 3.15
C ASP A 175 12.18 8.97 1.89
N GLU A 176 11.80 7.98 1.08
CA GLU A 176 10.99 8.18 -0.13
C GLU A 176 9.56 8.63 0.17
N GLN A 177 8.90 7.96 1.11
CA GLN A 177 7.56 8.34 1.55
C GLN A 177 7.54 9.74 2.19
N LEU A 178 8.61 10.12 2.90
CA LEU A 178 8.74 11.45 3.48
C LEU A 178 8.88 12.51 2.37
N ARG A 179 9.66 12.23 1.33
CA ARG A 179 9.78 13.11 0.15
C ARG A 179 8.43 13.31 -0.52
N TYR A 180 7.65 12.25 -0.72
CA TYR A 180 6.29 12.36 -1.26
C TYR A 180 5.41 13.28 -0.39
N VAL A 181 5.32 13.03 0.91
CA VAL A 181 4.48 13.82 1.81
C VAL A 181 4.93 15.30 1.86
N LYS A 182 6.24 15.56 1.88
CA LYS A 182 6.77 16.94 1.84
C LYS A 182 6.46 17.64 0.51
N SER A 183 6.41 16.93 -0.60
CA SER A 183 6.03 17.51 -1.91
C SER A 183 4.57 17.99 -1.97
N LYS A 184 3.71 17.49 -1.07
CA LYS A 184 2.28 17.83 -0.97
C LYS A 184 1.99 18.85 0.15
N LYS A 185 3.01 19.44 0.78
CA LYS A 185 2.90 20.29 1.99
C LYS A 185 1.91 21.45 1.87
N GLU A 186 1.70 22.00 0.69
CA GLU A 186 0.74 23.09 0.45
C GLU A 186 -0.72 22.61 0.48
N LEU A 187 -0.96 21.34 0.18
CA LEU A 187 -2.29 20.71 0.15
C LEU A 187 -2.76 20.23 1.53
N TYR A 188 -1.88 20.28 2.53
CA TYR A 188 -2.14 19.84 3.91
C TYR A 188 -2.38 21.00 4.90
N ARG A 189 -2.42 22.24 4.41
CA ARG A 189 -2.79 23.43 5.19
C ARG A 189 -4.30 23.59 5.24
#